data_AF-A0A9L0KE76-F1
#
_entry.id   AF-A0A9L0KE76-F1
#
_cell.length_a   1.000
_cell.length_b   1.000
_cell.length_c   1.000
_cell.angle_alpha   90.00
_cell.angle_beta   90.00
_cell.angle_gamma   90.00
#
_symmetry.space_group_name_H-M   'P 1'
#
loop_
_entity.id
_entity.type
_entity.pdbx_description
1 polymer ?
#
loop_
_entity_poly.entity_id
_entity_poly.type
_entity_poly.pdbx_seq_one_letter_code
_entity_poly.pdbx_strand_id
1 'polypeptide(L)'
;MGWPNIFQRGTLLSRFSHHHIVVFLLTFFSYSLLHASRKTFSNVKVSISKQWTPSALNKSVELPVEVWNSNHLFPSAEEATLFLGTLDTIFLFSYAVGLFISGIVGDRLNLRWVLSFGMCSSALVYSLAYACLKLVNYSFFFWLPFYLSNNFGWKEAEADKLSIW
;
A
#
# COMPACT_ATOMS: atom_id res chain seq x y z
N MET A 1 64.19 -1.73 4.15
CA MET A 1 63.12 -1.34 5.09
C MET A 1 62.38 -0.15 4.50
N GLY A 2 61.22 -0.38 3.89
CA GLY A 2 60.39 0.68 3.31
C GLY A 2 58.96 0.53 3.80
N TRP A 3 58.51 1.47 4.62
CA TRP A 3 57.12 1.54 5.10
C TRP A 3 56.16 1.81 3.93
N PRO A 4 55.02 1.10 3.79
CA PRO A 4 54.04 1.43 2.77
C PRO A 4 53.11 2.57 3.25
N ASN A 5 53.27 3.73 2.62
CA ASN A 5 52.25 4.75 2.30
C ASN A 5 50.90 4.69 3.04
N ILE A 6 50.87 5.14 4.29
CA ILE A 6 49.62 5.41 5.05
C ILE A 6 48.89 6.67 4.53
N PHE A 7 49.48 7.40 3.57
CA PHE A 7 49.00 8.71 3.11
C PHE A 7 48.24 8.71 1.77
N GLN A 8 47.62 7.59 1.38
CA GLN A 8 46.68 7.54 0.23
C GLN A 8 45.21 7.77 0.62
N ARG A 9 44.92 8.10 1.89
CA ARG A 9 43.55 8.35 2.37
C ARG A 9 42.95 9.66 1.85
N GLY A 10 43.78 10.62 1.41
CA GLY A 10 43.33 11.93 0.92
C GLY A 10 42.76 11.96 -0.50
N THR A 11 43.12 11.00 -1.36
CA THR A 11 42.68 10.97 -2.76
C THR A 11 41.36 10.22 -2.97
N LEU A 12 40.91 9.43 -1.98
CA LEU A 12 39.63 8.70 -2.03
C LEU A 12 38.40 9.61 -1.85
N LEU A 13 38.53 10.72 -1.13
CA LEU A 13 37.45 11.69 -0.91
C LEU A 13 37.27 12.69 -2.07
N SER A 14 38.25 12.78 -2.99
CA SER A 14 38.28 13.78 -4.07
C SER A 14 37.42 13.41 -5.29
N ARG A 15 36.88 12.19 -5.38
CA ARG A 15 36.04 11.75 -6.52
C ARG A 15 34.56 11.54 -6.19
N PHE A 16 34.07 12.04 -5.06
CA PHE A 16 32.63 11.98 -4.77
C PHE A 16 31.87 13.05 -5.56
N SER A 17 31.51 12.73 -6.80
CA SER A 17 30.66 13.58 -7.62
C SER A 17 29.23 13.65 -7.04
N HIS A 18 28.56 14.79 -7.20
CA HIS A 18 27.15 14.99 -6.85
C HIS A 18 26.24 13.84 -7.30
N HIS A 19 26.52 13.23 -8.47
CA HIS A 19 25.73 12.11 -8.97
C HIS A 19 25.76 10.88 -8.05
N HIS A 20 26.88 10.60 -7.38
CA HIS A 20 26.97 9.48 -6.44
C HIS A 20 26.09 9.72 -5.20
N ILE A 21 26.07 10.95 -4.68
CA ILE A 21 25.19 11.34 -3.58
C ILE A 21 23.73 11.19 -4.00
N VAL A 22 23.36 11.73 -5.16
CA VAL A 22 21.98 11.68 -5.67
C VAL A 22 21.51 10.24 -5.87
N VAL A 23 22.30 9.39 -6.52
CA VAL A 23 21.94 7.98 -6.76
C VAL A 23 21.85 7.20 -5.44
N PHE A 24 22.75 7.47 -4.50
CA PHE A 24 22.70 6.84 -3.17
C PHE A 24 21.43 7.22 -2.43
N LEU A 25 21.10 8.50 -2.33
CA LEU A 25 19.89 8.97 -1.65
C LEU A 25 18.63 8.45 -2.34
N LEU A 26 18.58 8.52 -3.67
CA LEU A 26 17.44 8.03 -4.44
C LEU A 26 17.18 6.55 -4.19
N THR A 27 18.22 5.72 -4.27
CA THR A 27 18.06 4.27 -4.07
C THR A 27 17.76 3.92 -2.62
N PHE A 28 18.40 4.59 -1.65
CA PHE A 28 18.15 4.40 -0.23
C PHE A 28 16.70 4.74 0.17
N PHE A 29 16.22 5.93 -0.21
CA PHE A 29 14.85 6.35 0.13
C PHE A 29 13.82 5.52 -0.62
N SER A 30 14.05 5.20 -1.90
CA SER A 30 13.14 4.33 -2.66
C SER A 30 13.03 2.95 -2.01
N TYR A 31 14.15 2.34 -1.64
CA TYR A 31 14.15 1.06 -0.92
C TYR A 31 13.44 1.17 0.43
N SER A 32 13.70 2.22 1.20
CA SER A 32 13.08 2.44 2.51
C SER A 32 11.56 2.61 2.40
N LEU A 33 11.08 3.39 1.43
CA LEU A 33 9.65 3.63 1.21
C LEU A 33 8.93 2.37 0.70
N LEU A 34 9.52 1.63 -0.24
CA LEU A 34 8.97 0.35 -0.70
C LEU A 34 8.94 -0.69 0.42
N HIS A 35 9.97 -0.72 1.27
CA HIS A 35 9.99 -1.57 2.46
C HIS A 35 8.92 -1.17 3.48
N ALA A 36 8.76 0.13 3.74
CA ALA A 36 7.70 0.65 4.61
C ALA A 36 6.31 0.29 4.08
N SER A 37 6.07 0.46 2.77
CA SER A 37 4.81 0.09 2.11
C SER A 37 4.45 -1.37 2.37
N ARG A 38 5.40 -2.30 2.25
CA ARG A 38 5.17 -3.73 2.51
C ARG A 38 4.75 -4.04 3.95
N LYS A 39 5.10 -3.20 4.93
CA LYS A 39 4.74 -3.38 6.34
C LYS A 39 3.40 -2.76 6.71
N THR A 40 2.85 -1.88 5.88
CA THR A 40 1.59 -1.19 6.17
C THR A 40 0.45 -2.17 6.43
N PHE A 41 0.28 -3.18 5.57
CA PHE A 41 -0.76 -4.20 5.71
C PHE A 41 -0.68 -4.94 7.05
N SER A 42 0.52 -5.37 7.45
CA SER A 42 0.72 -6.04 8.75
C SER A 42 0.35 -5.16 9.94
N ASN A 43 0.61 -3.85 9.85
CA ASN A 43 0.28 -2.91 10.92
C ASN A 43 -1.24 -2.65 11.03
N VAL A 44 -1.94 -2.58 9.90
CA VAL A 44 -3.38 -2.32 9.88
C VAL A 44 -4.23 -3.58 10.01
N LYS A 45 -3.63 -4.78 9.89
CA LYS A 45 -4.30 -6.09 9.93
C LYS A 45 -5.29 -6.21 11.09
N VAL A 46 -4.84 -5.84 12.29
CA VAL A 46 -5.65 -5.94 13.52
C VAL A 46 -6.84 -4.97 13.49
N SER A 47 -6.61 -3.73 13.04
CA SER A 47 -7.67 -2.71 12.94
C SER A 47 -8.70 -3.07 11.87
N ILE A 48 -8.24 -3.56 10.72
CA ILE A 48 -9.09 -4.02 9.61
C ILE A 48 -9.95 -5.20 10.05
N SER A 49 -9.36 -6.21 10.71
CA SER A 49 -10.11 -7.35 11.21
C SER A 49 -11.17 -6.94 12.23
N LYS A 50 -10.87 -5.99 13.13
CA LYS A 50 -11.86 -5.44 14.07
C LYS A 50 -12.99 -4.70 13.37
N GLN A 51 -12.68 -3.92 12.34
CA GLN A 51 -13.66 -3.18 11.54
C GLN A 51 -14.57 -4.12 10.74
N TRP A 52 -14.03 -5.24 10.22
CA TRP A 52 -14.78 -6.20 9.41
C TRP A 52 -15.62 -7.18 10.22
N THR A 53 -15.38 -7.32 11.52
CA THR A 53 -16.12 -8.25 12.40
C THR A 53 -16.43 -7.61 13.77
N PRO A 54 -17.31 -6.59 13.83
CA PRO A 54 -17.72 -6.01 15.11
C PRO A 54 -18.47 -7.07 15.95
N SER A 55 -18.00 -7.33 17.17
CA SER A 55 -18.60 -8.32 18.07
C SER A 55 -20.04 -7.90 18.47
N ALA A 56 -21.01 -8.80 18.25
CA ALA A 56 -22.40 -8.62 18.66
C ALA A 56 -22.64 -8.77 20.19
N LEU A 57 -21.59 -8.99 20.99
CA LEU A 57 -21.70 -9.15 22.44
C LEU A 57 -21.72 -7.79 23.15
N ASN A 58 -22.87 -7.12 23.02
CA ASN A 58 -23.20 -5.92 23.79
C ASN A 58 -23.65 -6.35 25.19
N LYS A 59 -22.74 -6.42 26.16
CA LYS A 59 -23.11 -6.48 27.59
C LYS A 59 -23.18 -5.05 28.11
N SER A 60 -24.39 -4.68 28.52
CA SER A 60 -24.82 -3.50 29.29
C SER A 60 -24.82 -2.12 28.61
N VAL A 61 -26.05 -1.70 28.29
CA VAL A 61 -26.66 -0.37 28.54
C VAL A 61 -26.19 0.81 27.68
N GLU A 62 -27.19 1.43 27.03
CA GLU A 62 -27.21 2.66 26.20
C GLU A 62 -26.68 2.54 24.76
N LEU A 63 -27.60 2.24 23.82
CA LEU A 63 -27.54 2.75 22.44
C LEU A 63 -27.85 4.27 22.47
N PRO A 64 -27.36 5.14 21.55
CA PRO A 64 -27.19 4.84 20.11
C PRO A 64 -26.05 5.60 19.37
N VAL A 65 -25.26 4.95 18.51
CA VAL A 65 -24.57 5.63 17.37
C VAL A 65 -24.44 4.64 16.20
N GLU A 66 -25.11 4.98 15.10
CA GLU A 66 -24.89 4.47 13.73
C GLU A 66 -25.21 3.00 13.42
N VAL A 67 -26.47 2.76 13.02
CA VAL A 67 -26.93 1.55 12.31
C VAL A 67 -26.17 1.29 10.99
N TRP A 68 -25.46 2.31 10.46
CA TRP A 68 -24.59 2.20 9.28
C TRP A 68 -23.28 1.42 9.56
N ASN A 69 -22.87 1.26 10.82
CA ASN A 69 -21.63 0.55 11.20
C ASN A 69 -21.81 -0.98 11.37
N SER A 70 -22.87 -1.54 10.78
CA SER A 70 -23.16 -2.99 10.77
C SER A 70 -22.54 -3.73 9.57
N ASN A 71 -21.56 -3.11 8.89
CA ASN A 71 -20.83 -3.69 7.78
C ASN A 71 -19.84 -4.76 8.27
N HIS A 72 -20.37 -5.91 8.67
CA HIS A 72 -19.57 -7.11 8.86
C HIS A 72 -19.27 -7.69 7.47
N LEU A 73 -18.08 -7.41 6.94
CA LEU A 73 -17.64 -8.00 5.67
C LEU A 73 -17.54 -9.53 5.81
N PHE A 74 -17.33 -10.01 7.03
CA PHE A 74 -17.33 -11.42 7.38
C PHE A 74 -18.25 -11.71 8.58
N PRO A 75 -18.98 -12.84 8.59
CA PRO A 75 -19.87 -13.23 9.67
C PRO A 75 -19.12 -13.61 10.97
N SER A 76 -17.84 -13.99 10.88
CA SER A 76 -17.02 -14.39 12.02
C SER A 76 -15.59 -13.84 11.95
N ALA A 77 -14.98 -13.63 13.12
CA ALA A 77 -13.56 -13.25 13.23
C ALA A 77 -12.62 -14.33 12.66
N GLU A 78 -13.06 -15.59 12.66
CA GLU A 78 -12.33 -16.71 12.08
C GLU A 78 -12.24 -16.59 10.56
N GLU A 79 -13.35 -16.31 9.88
CA GLU A 79 -13.39 -16.14 8.42
C GLU A 79 -12.56 -14.93 7.96
N ALA A 80 -12.64 -13.81 8.68
CA ALA A 80 -11.78 -12.66 8.40
C ALA A 80 -10.30 -13.06 8.57
N THR A 81 -9.94 -13.75 9.66
CA THR A 81 -8.56 -14.18 9.90
C THR A 81 -8.05 -15.12 8.81
N LEU A 82 -8.88 -16.06 8.34
CA LEU A 82 -8.56 -16.94 7.22
C LEU A 82 -8.33 -16.15 5.94
N PHE A 83 -9.22 -15.22 5.59
CA PHE A 83 -9.07 -14.39 4.40
C PHE A 83 -7.78 -13.56 4.43
N LEU A 84 -7.48 -12.87 5.54
CA LEU A 84 -6.23 -12.12 5.66
C LEU A 84 -5.00 -13.05 5.64
N GLY A 85 -5.11 -14.28 6.14
CA GLY A 85 -4.06 -15.30 6.02
C GLY A 85 -3.84 -15.79 4.59
N THR A 86 -4.92 -15.94 3.81
CA THR A 86 -4.84 -16.26 2.37
C THR A 86 -4.17 -15.11 1.61
N LEU A 87 -4.51 -13.85 1.91
CA LEU A 87 -3.84 -12.69 1.30
C LEU A 87 -2.34 -12.67 1.57
N ASP A 88 -1.92 -12.91 2.82
CA ASP A 88 -0.50 -13.00 3.18
C ASP A 88 0.19 -14.14 2.39
N THR A 89 -0.49 -15.28 2.23
CA THR A 89 0.04 -16.43 1.49
C THR A 89 0.20 -16.14 0.00
N ILE A 90 -0.81 -15.54 -0.64
CA ILE A 90 -0.76 -15.14 -2.05
C ILE A 90 0.34 -14.11 -2.27
N PHE A 91 0.48 -13.14 -1.35
CA PHE A 91 1.53 -12.13 -1.41
C PHE A 91 2.93 -12.77 -1.34
N LEU A 92 3.17 -13.67 -0.38
CA LEU A 92 4.45 -14.35 -0.23
C LEU A 92 4.75 -15.27 -1.42
N PHE A 93 3.75 -15.96 -1.95
CA PHE A 93 3.89 -16.78 -3.16
C PHE A 93 4.25 -15.92 -4.38
N SER A 94 3.51 -14.84 -4.63
CA SER A 94 3.82 -13.90 -5.71
C SER A 94 5.20 -13.27 -5.54
N TYR A 95 5.61 -12.98 -4.31
CA TYR A 95 6.93 -12.45 -4.00
C TYR A 95 8.04 -13.47 -4.31
N ALA A 96 7.84 -14.75 -3.98
CA ALA A 96 8.77 -15.83 -4.30
C ALA A 96 8.95 -15.98 -5.83
N VAL A 97 7.85 -15.98 -6.58
CA VAL A 97 7.88 -16.00 -8.06
C VAL A 97 8.60 -14.76 -8.60
N GLY A 98 8.30 -13.58 -8.08
CA GLY A 98 8.94 -12.32 -8.47
C GLY A 98 10.45 -12.33 -8.20
N LEU A 99 10.90 -12.81 -7.04
CA LEU A 99 12.31 -12.96 -6.71
C LEU A 99 13.02 -13.96 -7.65
N PHE A 100 12.38 -15.07 -7.99
CA PHE A 100 12.93 -16.06 -8.90
C PHE A 100 13.18 -15.47 -10.30
N ILE A 101 12.17 -14.81 -10.88
CA ILE A 101 12.28 -14.16 -12.18
C ILE A 101 13.30 -13.02 -12.12
N SER A 102 13.24 -12.19 -11.07
CA SER A 102 14.18 -11.08 -10.88
C SER A 102 15.62 -11.55 -10.74
N GLY A 103 15.87 -12.73 -10.17
CA GLY A 103 17.21 -13.33 -10.10
C GLY A 103 17.75 -13.64 -11.50
N ILE A 104 16.96 -14.34 -12.31
CA ILE A 104 17.33 -14.67 -13.70
C ILE A 104 17.60 -13.41 -14.52
N VAL A 105 16.75 -12.39 -14.38
CA VAL A 105 16.91 -11.11 -15.09
C VAL A 105 18.13 -10.33 -14.57
N GLY A 106 18.38 -10.36 -13.26
CA GLY A 106 19.51 -9.69 -12.61
C GLY A 106 20.87 -10.20 -13.06
N ASP A 107 20.97 -11.48 -13.42
CA ASP A 107 22.22 -12.07 -13.93
C ASP A 107 22.50 -11.71 -15.40
N ARG A 108 21.47 -11.32 -16.16
CA ARG A 108 21.56 -11.06 -17.61
C ARG A 108 21.61 -9.58 -17.96
N LEU A 109 21.00 -8.73 -17.14
CA LEU A 109 20.90 -7.30 -17.37
C LEU A 109 21.77 -6.51 -16.40
N ASN A 110 22.18 -5.32 -16.83
CA ASN A 110 22.86 -4.37 -15.95
C ASN A 110 21.98 -4.02 -14.74
N LEU A 111 22.50 -4.21 -13.53
CA LEU A 111 21.79 -4.01 -12.26
C LEU A 111 21.10 -2.64 -12.14
N ARG A 112 21.70 -1.60 -12.73
CA ARG A 112 21.14 -0.24 -12.70
C ARG A 112 19.79 -0.16 -13.42
N TRP A 113 19.67 -0.80 -14.58
CA TRP A 113 18.42 -0.83 -15.33
C TRP A 113 17.36 -1.68 -14.63
N VAL A 114 17.76 -2.82 -14.06
CA VAL A 114 16.88 -3.70 -13.28
C VAL A 114 16.29 -2.94 -12.09
N LEU A 115 17.13 -2.23 -11.33
CA LEU A 115 16.69 -1.46 -10.16
C LEU A 115 15.78 -0.29 -10.54
N SER A 116 16.17 0.49 -11.56
CA SER A 116 15.35 1.63 -12.03
C SER A 116 13.99 1.18 -12.56
N PHE A 117 13.96 0.10 -13.35
CA PHE A 117 12.71 -0.44 -13.87
C PHE A 117 11.84 -0.99 -12.73
N GLY A 118 12.40 -1.74 -11.79
CA GLY A 118 11.67 -2.30 -10.65
C GLY A 118 11.07 -1.23 -9.73
N MET A 119 11.81 -0.16 -9.46
CA MET A 119 11.31 0.97 -8.67
C MET A 119 10.20 1.73 -9.40
N CYS A 120 10.38 2.01 -10.70
CA CYS A 120 9.40 2.73 -11.52
C CYS A 120 8.10 1.95 -11.70
N SER A 121 8.19 0.66 -12.07
CA SER A 121 7.02 -0.19 -12.25
C SER A 121 6.23 -0.36 -10.96
N SER A 122 6.91 -0.51 -9.81
CA SER A 122 6.26 -0.54 -8.51
C SER A 122 5.49 0.75 -8.24
N ALA A 123 6.11 1.92 -8.44
CA ALA A 123 5.45 3.20 -8.24
C ALA A 123 4.22 3.39 -9.15
N LEU A 124 4.31 2.95 -10.41
CA LEU A 124 3.19 2.99 -11.35
C LEU A 124 2.02 2.12 -10.89
N VAL A 125 2.27 0.90 -10.41
CA VAL A 125 1.21 0.01 -9.93
C VAL A 125 0.50 0.61 -8.71
N TYR A 126 1.25 1.16 -7.75
CA TYR A 126 0.65 1.84 -6.59
C TYR A 126 -0.17 3.07 -7.00
N SER A 127 0.37 3.89 -7.91
CA SER A 127 -0.32 5.09 -8.40
C SER A 127 -1.60 4.73 -9.16
N LEU A 128 -1.56 3.70 -10.00
CA LEU A 128 -2.73 3.23 -10.74
C LEU A 128 -3.80 2.66 -9.82
N ALA A 129 -3.41 1.82 -8.85
CA ALA A 129 -4.35 1.28 -7.86
C ALA A 129 -5.02 2.41 -7.07
N TYR A 130 -4.24 3.40 -6.62
CA TYR A 130 -4.77 4.57 -5.93
C TYR A 130 -5.71 5.40 -6.82
N ALA A 131 -5.33 5.62 -8.08
CA ALA A 131 -6.17 6.32 -9.05
C ALA A 131 -7.49 5.60 -9.30
N CYS A 132 -7.47 4.26 -9.44
CA CYS A 132 -8.69 3.46 -9.60
C CYS A 132 -9.61 3.57 -8.38
N LEU A 133 -9.08 3.46 -7.16
CA LEU A 133 -9.87 3.62 -5.93
C LEU A 133 -10.50 5.01 -5.84
N LYS A 134 -9.72 6.06 -6.16
CA LYS A 134 -10.23 7.43 -6.20
C LYS A 134 -11.29 7.62 -7.29
N LEU A 135 -11.10 7.03 -8.47
CA LEU A 135 -12.05 7.10 -9.57
C LEU A 135 -13.38 6.45 -9.18
N VAL A 136 -13.35 5.27 -8.55
CA VAL A 136 -14.55 4.61 -8.04
C VAL A 136 -15.25 5.49 -7.02
N ASN A 137 -14.52 6.04 -6.05
CA ASN A 137 -15.09 6.95 -5.04
C ASN A 137 -15.72 8.21 -5.67
N TYR A 138 -15.05 8.87 -6.63
CA TYR A 138 -15.63 9.99 -7.36
C TYR A 138 -16.83 9.59 -8.21
N SER A 139 -16.83 8.39 -8.80
CA SER A 139 -17.99 7.90 -9.56
C SER A 139 -19.19 7.70 -8.65
N PHE A 140 -19.00 7.12 -7.47
CA PHE A 140 -20.05 7.00 -6.45
C PHE A 140 -20.54 8.35 -5.95
N PHE A 141 -19.65 9.32 -5.76
CA PHE A 141 -19.99 10.68 -5.32
C PHE A 141 -21.05 11.34 -6.21
N PHE A 142 -20.96 11.18 -7.54
CA PHE A 142 -21.92 11.74 -8.50
C PHE A 142 -23.08 10.80 -8.83
N TRP A 143 -22.83 9.49 -8.89
CA TRP A 143 -23.84 8.51 -9.29
C TRP A 143 -24.89 8.27 -8.21
N LEU A 144 -24.48 8.21 -6.94
CA LEU A 144 -25.36 7.88 -5.83
C LEU A 144 -26.48 8.93 -5.60
N PRO A 145 -26.19 10.25 -5.56
CA PRO A 145 -27.24 11.26 -5.40
C PRO A 145 -28.23 11.27 -6.57
N PHE A 146 -27.72 11.19 -7.79
CA PHE A 146 -28.53 11.11 -9.00
C PHE A 146 -29.48 9.91 -8.99
N TYR A 147 -28.98 8.74 -8.60
CA TYR A 147 -29.79 7.52 -8.51
C TYR A 147 -30.89 7.64 -7.45
N LEU A 148 -30.58 8.19 -6.27
CA LEU A 148 -31.52 8.37 -5.17
C LEU A 148 -32.60 9.41 -5.49
N SER A 149 -32.23 10.53 -6.10
CA SER A 149 -33.18 11.57 -6.51
C SER A 149 -34.13 11.06 -7.60
N ASN A 150 -33.60 10.39 -8.64
CA ASN A 150 -34.42 9.95 -9.78
C ASN A 150 -35.35 8.77 -9.46
N ASN A 151 -34.92 7.80 -8.63
CA ASN A 151 -35.73 6.61 -8.34
C ASN A 151 -36.56 6.73 -7.06
N PHE A 152 -36.06 7.43 -6.04
CA PHE A 152 -36.73 7.55 -4.73
C PHE A 152 -37.30 8.95 -4.46
N GLY A 153 -37.08 9.93 -5.36
CA GLY A 153 -37.62 11.28 -5.23
C GLY A 153 -37.03 12.08 -4.06
N TRP A 154 -35.85 11.68 -3.57
CA TRP A 154 -35.20 12.34 -2.44
C TRP A 154 -34.73 13.74 -2.80
N LYS A 155 -34.76 14.66 -1.83
CA LYS A 155 -34.20 16.01 -2.03
C LYS A 155 -32.71 15.90 -2.29
N GLU A 156 -32.23 16.57 -3.33
CA GLU A 156 -30.82 16.64 -3.75
C GLU A 156 -29.88 16.90 -2.55
N ALA A 157 -30.25 17.79 -1.63
CA ALA A 157 -29.44 18.14 -0.47
C ALA A 157 -29.28 17.00 0.57
N GLU A 158 -30.22 16.06 0.65
CA GLU A 158 -30.08 14.86 1.51
C GLU A 158 -29.32 13.75 0.79
N ALA A 159 -29.53 13.61 -0.52
CA ALA A 159 -28.83 12.62 -1.34
C ALA A 159 -27.33 12.94 -1.47
N ASP A 160 -26.97 14.21 -1.64
CA ASP A 160 -25.57 14.69 -1.66
C ASP A 160 -24.86 14.48 -0.32
N LYS A 161 -25.57 14.66 0.82
CA LYS A 161 -24.98 14.40 2.14
C LYS A 161 -24.52 12.96 2.32
N LEU A 162 -25.18 12.01 1.64
CA LEU A 162 -24.87 10.59 1.73
C LEU A 162 -23.73 10.17 0.79
N SER A 163 -23.44 10.93 -0.27
CA SER A 163 -22.39 10.58 -1.23
C SER A 163 -21.01 11.14 -0.88
N ILE A 164 -20.92 12.06 0.08
CA ILE A 164 -19.67 12.70 0.55
C ILE A 164 -18.77 11.75 1.38
N TRP A 165 -19.31 10.64 1.89
CA TRP A 165 -18.59 9.64 2.69
C TRP A 165 -18.04 8.49 1.84
#